data_AF-A0A0A7PJA9-F1
#
_entry.id   AF-A0A0A7PJA9-F1
#
_cell.length_a   1.000
_cell.length_b   1.000
_cell.length_c   1.000
_cell.angle_alpha   90.00
_cell.angle_beta   90.00
_cell.angle_gamma   90.00
#
_symmetry.space_group_name_H-M   'P 1'
#
loop_
_entity.id
_entity.type
_entity.pdbx_description
1 polymer ?
#
loop_
_entity_poly.entity_id
_entity_poly.type
_entity_poly.pdbx_seq_one_letter_code
_entity_poly.pdbx_strand_id
1 'polypeptide(L)'
;MDRRTLLASIGAAATSSACTAKGDSDAERTGRPTLAIDSDGPGRWRIRSWQWRENAWRPLIARAKRTDAGIEISGSIDAADRADVVAQLRI
;
A
#
# COMPACT_ATOMS: atom_id res chain seq x y z
N MET A 1 -35.44 5.02 25.82
CA MET A 1 -34.57 4.50 24.75
C MET A 1 -33.35 5.41 24.68
N ASP A 2 -32.31 4.99 25.40
CA ASP A 2 -31.13 5.76 25.71
C ASP A 2 -30.05 5.62 24.63
N ARG A 3 -29.70 6.76 24.04
CA ARG A 3 -28.74 6.96 22.94
C ARG A 3 -27.26 6.93 23.37
N ARG A 4 -26.90 6.16 24.39
CA ARG A 4 -25.56 6.23 25.02
C ARG A 4 -24.78 4.91 25.11
N THR A 5 -25.23 3.84 24.45
CA THR A 5 -24.57 2.52 24.55
C THR A 5 -24.11 1.97 23.20
N LEU A 6 -23.44 2.78 22.39
CA LEU A 6 -22.81 2.30 21.16
C LEU A 6 -21.54 3.11 20.89
N LEU A 7 -20.44 2.79 21.60
CA LEU A 7 -19.04 3.10 21.22
C LEU A 7 -18.07 2.58 22.29
N ALA A 8 -18.09 1.27 22.52
CA ALA A 8 -17.00 0.57 23.20
C ALA A 8 -17.12 -0.91 22.84
N SER A 9 -16.39 -1.35 21.81
CA SER A 9 -15.95 -2.74 21.53
C SER A 9 -15.85 -2.99 20.03
N ILE A 10 -14.81 -2.48 19.37
CA ILE A 10 -14.27 -3.15 18.17
C ILE A 10 -12.78 -3.31 18.42
N GLY A 11 -12.48 -4.28 19.28
CA GLY A 11 -11.16 -4.85 19.43
C GLY A 11 -10.92 -5.83 18.28
N ALA A 12 -9.81 -5.61 17.58
CA ALA A 12 -8.98 -6.58 16.87
C ALA A 12 -9.69 -7.80 16.24
N ALA A 13 -9.94 -7.73 14.94
CA ALA A 13 -9.92 -8.90 14.08
C ALA A 13 -9.03 -8.57 12.87
N ALA A 14 -7.73 -8.84 13.02
CA ALA A 14 -6.81 -8.94 11.91
C ALA A 14 -7.13 -10.25 11.17
N THR A 15 -7.99 -10.16 10.17
CA THR A 15 -8.31 -11.30 9.30
C THR A 15 -7.12 -11.59 8.41
N SER A 16 -6.47 -12.70 8.70
CA SER A 16 -5.49 -13.39 7.89
C SER A 16 -6.04 -13.67 6.48
N SER A 17 -5.61 -12.88 5.49
CA SER A 17 -5.68 -13.28 4.08
C SER A 17 -4.36 -13.96 3.71
N ALA A 18 -4.31 -15.27 3.94
CA ALA A 18 -3.28 -16.14 3.40
C ALA A 18 -3.63 -16.47 1.95
N CYS A 19 -2.99 -15.77 1.00
CA CYS A 19 -2.81 -16.29 -0.35
C CYS A 19 -1.37 -16.81 -0.45
N THR A 20 -1.22 -18.12 -0.27
CA THR A 20 0.02 -18.87 -0.46
C THR A 20 0.51 -18.75 -1.90
N ALA A 21 1.52 -17.93 -2.14
CA ALA A 21 2.38 -18.03 -3.32
C ALA A 21 3.63 -18.81 -2.92
N LYS A 22 3.67 -20.10 -3.30
CA LYS A 22 4.81 -20.98 -3.13
C LYS A 22 5.88 -20.60 -4.16
N GLY A 23 6.81 -19.74 -3.74
CA GLY A 23 8.01 -19.35 -4.48
C GLY A 23 9.24 -19.64 -3.64
N ASP A 24 9.90 -20.75 -3.93
CA ASP A 24 11.15 -21.21 -3.34
C ASP A 24 12.28 -20.21 -3.70
N SER A 25 12.44 -19.13 -2.92
CA SER A 25 13.62 -18.21 -2.86
C SER A 25 13.57 -17.14 -1.75
N ASP A 26 12.54 -17.10 -0.89
CA ASP A 26 12.09 -15.84 -0.25
C ASP A 26 12.01 -15.87 1.30
N ALA A 27 12.79 -16.72 1.98
CA ALA A 27 12.70 -16.86 3.45
C ALA A 27 12.93 -15.52 4.20
N GLU A 28 13.73 -14.61 3.66
CA GLU A 28 14.00 -13.29 4.25
C GLU A 28 12.91 -12.24 4.01
N ARG A 29 12.04 -12.41 3.01
CA ARG A 29 11.03 -11.40 2.63
C ARG A 29 9.61 -11.75 3.12
N THR A 30 9.51 -12.69 4.06
CA THR A 30 8.26 -13.02 4.74
C THR A 30 7.66 -11.75 5.39
N GLY A 31 6.38 -11.46 5.12
CA GLY A 31 5.67 -10.35 5.75
C GLY A 31 5.86 -8.97 5.09
N ARG A 32 6.15 -8.90 3.78
CA ARG A 32 6.14 -7.63 3.03
C ARG A 32 4.87 -6.83 3.31
N PRO A 33 4.96 -5.59 3.84
CA PRO A 33 3.78 -4.79 4.03
C PRO A 33 3.14 -4.41 2.69
N THR A 34 1.81 -4.30 2.67
CA THR A 34 1.04 -4.03 1.45
C THR A 34 1.32 -2.62 0.91
N LEU A 35 1.34 -2.50 -0.43
CA LEU A 35 1.32 -1.23 -1.13
C LEU A 35 0.06 -0.44 -0.74
N ALA A 36 0.24 0.78 -0.24
CA ALA A 36 -0.88 1.68 0.05
C ALA A 36 -0.89 2.85 -0.92
N ILE A 37 -2.06 3.16 -1.47
CA ILE A 37 -2.32 4.30 -2.35
C ILE A 37 -3.47 5.10 -1.74
N ASP A 38 -3.12 6.22 -1.12
CA ASP A 38 -4.08 7.11 -0.45
C ASP A 38 -4.35 8.32 -1.33
N SER A 39 -5.61 8.77 -1.45
CA SER A 39 -5.91 10.02 -2.14
C SER A 39 -5.46 11.22 -1.29
N ASP A 40 -4.68 12.12 -1.89
CA ASP A 40 -4.17 13.36 -1.29
C ASP A 40 -4.89 14.60 -1.88
N GLY A 41 -5.97 14.38 -2.63
CA GLY A 41 -6.77 15.40 -3.32
C GLY A 41 -7.14 15.01 -4.76
N PRO A 42 -7.86 15.88 -5.48
CA PRO A 42 -8.30 15.60 -6.85
C PRO A 42 -7.12 15.31 -7.77
N GLY A 43 -7.11 14.10 -8.35
CA GLY A 43 -6.05 13.64 -9.25
C GLY A 43 -4.67 13.53 -8.60
N ARG A 44 -4.58 13.44 -7.26
CA ARG A 44 -3.33 13.32 -6.52
C ARG A 44 -3.40 12.18 -5.51
N TRP A 45 -2.31 11.42 -5.41
CA TRP A 45 -2.21 10.28 -4.52
C TRP A 45 -0.86 10.25 -3.82
N ARG A 46 -0.88 9.82 -2.57
CA ARG A 46 0.29 9.44 -1.80
C ARG A 46 0.46 7.93 -1.89
N ILE A 47 1.67 7.48 -2.20
CA ILE A 47 1.99 6.07 -2.35
C ILE A 47 2.98 5.69 -1.24
N ARG A 48 2.69 4.59 -0.54
CA ARG A 48 3.61 3.96 0.39
C ARG A 48 3.96 2.56 -0.12
N SER A 49 5.16 2.47 -0.68
CA SER A 49 5.81 1.25 -1.14
C SER A 49 6.81 0.77 -0.09
N TRP A 50 7.33 -0.45 -0.25
CA TRP A 50 8.26 -1.05 0.69
C TRP A 50 9.42 -1.72 -0.04
N GLN A 51 10.64 -1.42 0.41
CA GLN A 51 11.86 -2.02 -0.07
C GLN A 51 12.55 -2.80 1.06
N TRP A 52 13.08 -3.98 0.76
CA TRP A 52 13.92 -4.73 1.69
C TRP A 52 15.32 -4.12 1.72
N ARG A 53 15.75 -3.60 2.88
CA ARG A 53 17.12 -3.11 3.12
C ARG A 53 17.52 -3.40 4.57
N GLU A 54 18.78 -3.77 4.77
CA GLU A 54 19.34 -4.01 6.13
C GLU A 54 18.50 -5.00 6.94
N ASN A 55 18.04 -6.08 6.31
CA ASN A 55 17.19 -7.11 6.91
C ASN A 55 15.86 -6.57 7.49
N ALA A 56 15.36 -5.46 6.94
CA ALA A 56 14.08 -4.86 7.33
C ALA A 56 13.32 -4.28 6.13
N TRP A 57 11.99 -4.27 6.23
CA TRP A 57 11.14 -3.52 5.31
C TRP A 57 11.23 -2.04 5.62
N ARG A 58 11.79 -1.25 4.69
CA ARG A 58 11.87 0.20 4.76
C ARG A 58 10.76 0.81 3.89
N PRO A 59 9.97 1.76 4.43
CA PRO A 59 8.94 2.41 3.64
C PRO A 59 9.57 3.37 2.64
N LEU A 60 9.08 3.33 1.41
CA LEU A 60 9.35 4.30 0.37
C LEU A 60 8.09 5.13 0.14
N ILE A 61 8.21 6.45 0.22
CA ILE A 61 7.10 7.36 0.03
C ILE A 61 7.26 8.04 -1.33
N ALA A 62 6.29 7.80 -2.20
CA ALA A 62 6.15 8.45 -3.49
C ALA A 62 4.84 9.24 -3.56
N ARG A 63 4.72 10.09 -4.57
CA ARG A 63 3.48 10.79 -4.90
C ARG A 63 3.15 10.57 -6.37
N ALA A 64 1.89 10.30 -6.65
CA ALA A 64 1.36 10.28 -8.01
C ALA A 64 0.45 11.49 -8.23
N LYS A 65 0.47 12.00 -9.45
CA LYS A 65 -0.51 12.97 -9.94
C LYS A 65 -1.01 12.56 -11.32
N ARG A 66 -2.29 12.82 -11.59
CA ARG A 66 -2.88 12.70 -12.92
C ARG A 66 -2.57 13.96 -13.71
N THR A 67 -2.04 13.78 -14.90
CA THR A 67 -1.72 14.82 -15.87
C THR A 67 -2.44 14.50 -17.18
N ASP A 68 -2.42 15.42 -18.15
CA ASP A 68 -3.01 15.20 -19.47
C ASP A 68 -2.34 14.05 -20.23
N ALA A 69 -1.08 13.72 -19.88
CA ALA A 69 -0.31 12.62 -20.46
C ALA A 69 -0.49 11.28 -19.72
N GLY A 70 -1.19 11.25 -18.58
CA GLY A 70 -1.44 10.04 -17.78
C GLY A 70 -1.08 10.18 -16.30
N ILE A 71 -0.45 9.16 -15.72
CA ILE A 71 -0.06 9.16 -14.30
C ILE A 71 1.44 9.43 -14.18
N GLU A 72 1.79 10.55 -13.56
CA GLU A 72 3.18 10.91 -13.24
C GLU A 72 3.47 10.53 -11.78
N ILE A 73 4.53 9.76 -11.56
CA ILE A 73 4.98 9.34 -10.22
C ILE A 73 6.31 10.03 -9.92
N SER A 74 6.38 10.65 -8.75
CA SER A 74 7.55 11.33 -8.20
C SER A 74 7.97 10.69 -6.89
N GLY A 75 9.28 10.63 -6.63
CA GLY A 75 9.85 10.01 -5.43
C GLY A 75 10.28 8.55 -5.63
N SER A 76 10.79 7.96 -4.55
CA SER A 76 11.28 6.58 -4.56
C SER A 76 10.11 5.60 -4.41
N ILE A 77 10.08 4.61 -5.29
CA ILE A 77 9.11 3.52 -5.29
C ILE A 77 9.81 2.26 -5.81
N ASP A 78 9.43 1.10 -5.29
CA ASP A 78 9.92 -0.16 -5.85
C ASP A 78 9.43 -0.34 -7.30
N ALA A 79 10.26 -0.91 -8.16
CA ALA A 79 9.94 -1.04 -9.59
C ALA A 79 8.70 -1.93 -9.83
N ALA A 80 8.51 -2.97 -9.01
CA ALA A 80 7.33 -3.84 -9.10
C ALA A 80 6.06 -3.06 -8.72
N ASP A 81 6.10 -2.33 -7.59
CA ASP A 81 4.96 -1.54 -7.12
C ASP A 81 4.61 -0.40 -8.07
N ARG A 82 5.60 0.14 -8.81
CA ARG A 82 5.38 1.24 -9.76
C ARG A 82 4.40 0.83 -10.87
N ALA A 83 4.49 -0.40 -11.37
CA ALA A 83 3.60 -0.89 -12.40
C ALA A 83 2.16 -1.03 -11.86
N ASP A 84 2.02 -1.55 -10.64
CA ASP A 84 0.73 -1.75 -9.98
C ASP A 84 0.02 -0.42 -9.72
N VAL A 85 0.74 0.60 -9.24
CA VAL A 85 0.20 1.95 -9.05
C VAL A 85 -0.36 2.51 -10.36
N VAL A 86 0.40 2.41 -11.46
CA VAL A 86 -0.04 2.94 -12.75
C VAL A 86 -1.27 2.19 -13.27
N ALA A 87 -1.32 0.87 -13.10
CA ALA A 87 -2.47 0.07 -13.49
C ALA A 87 -3.73 0.44 -12.68
N GLN A 88 -3.60 0.60 -11.36
CA GLN A 88 -4.70 0.92 -10.46
C GLN A 88 -5.22 2.36 -10.58
N LEU A 89 -4.37 3.31 -10.98
CA LEU A 89 -4.76 4.73 -11.12
C LEU A 89 -5.22 5.13 -12.52
N ARG A 90 -5.12 4.24 -13.51
CA ARG A 90 -5.62 4.44 -14.88
C ARG A 90 -7.13 4.23 -15.03
N ILE A 91 -7.81 3.80 -13.97
CA ILE A 91 -9.27 3.60 -13.91
C ILE A 91 -10.00 4.95 -13.94
#